data_AF-A0A5C2SIF9-F1
#
_entry.id   AF-A0A5C2SIF9-F1
#
_cell.length_a   1.000
_cell.length_b   1.000
_cell.length_c   1.000
_cell.angle_alpha   90.00
_cell.angle_beta   90.00
_cell.angle_gamma   90.00
#
_symmetry.space_group_name_H-M   'P 1'
#
loop_
_entity.id
_entity.type
_entity.pdbx_description
1 polymer ?
#
loop_
_entity_poly.entity_id
_entity_poly.type
_entity_poly.pdbx_seq_one_letter_code
_entity_poly.pdbx_strand_id
1 'polypeptide(L)'
;IYLAGVLPGPKAPSLQEVNHYIAPLVPELLELWDNGVAYTRTALHPDGRLTRGLLVPVVADLGAVRKTTGYGSHSATYFCSFCQLKKGDINQTDPTKWPRRDCETFRRLSKAWYGARSVKEREKLFKAHGVRYSVLLELPYWKPTRYVVLDTMHNLFLGLFQRHCRKVFGMNIAVDEGTIQSEDVEVSEEDLAAAIHELRKRENAHSLKAHLTLPTMRALYEASQLGDPGKRNKLQMAQELLAQVLHKDMALTSLPTSIGRVPINVGAAAAGTLSADQWRTLSTVHLPITLVRLWANLPAVERKRKMLDNFLHMVAAVRYGTARRVSNIRVQTYNYHIFSYVRGLRDLFPEQELVPNQHLALHLGEVLSRFGPTQGYWAFPFERYIRLLRQGGINYRIG
;
A
#
# COMPACT_ATOMS: atom_id res chain seq x y z
N ILE A 1 4.21 -27.76 -5.75
CA ILE A 1 4.76 -27.47 -7.10
C ILE A 1 4.69 -25.96 -7.27
N TYR A 2 5.81 -25.31 -7.57
CA TYR A 2 5.83 -23.89 -7.93
C TYR A 2 6.19 -23.80 -9.41
N LEU A 3 5.29 -23.25 -10.22
CA LEU A 3 5.58 -22.94 -11.62
C LEU A 3 6.12 -21.51 -11.70
N ALA A 4 7.36 -21.35 -12.16
CA ALA A 4 7.95 -20.05 -12.45
C ALA A 4 7.90 -19.82 -13.96
N GLY A 5 7.29 -18.70 -14.38
CA GLY A 5 7.29 -18.26 -15.77
C GLY A 5 8.14 -17.01 -15.94
N VAL A 6 8.93 -16.95 -17.01
CA VAL A 6 9.65 -15.74 -17.41
C VAL A 6 8.92 -15.11 -18.59
N LEU A 7 8.44 -13.89 -18.37
CA LEU A 7 7.80 -13.09 -19.42
C LEU A 7 8.88 -12.21 -20.06
N PRO A 8 9.07 -12.25 -21.39
CA PRO A 8 10.09 -11.45 -22.07
C PRO A 8 9.82 -9.95 -21.90
N GLY A 9 10.90 -9.20 -21.67
CA GLY A 9 10.89 -7.73 -21.64
C GLY A 9 10.94 -7.11 -23.04
N PRO A 10 11.20 -5.79 -23.16
CA PRO A 10 11.60 -4.85 -22.11
C PRO A 10 10.43 -4.17 -21.38
N LYS A 11 9.20 -4.27 -21.90
CA LYS A 11 8.00 -3.65 -21.32
C LYS A 11 7.16 -4.68 -20.57
N ALA A 12 6.44 -4.22 -19.55
CA ALA A 12 5.50 -5.09 -18.85
C ALA A 12 4.36 -5.50 -19.79
N PRO A 13 4.00 -6.79 -19.88
CA PRO A 13 3.01 -7.27 -20.85
C PRO A 13 1.64 -6.63 -20.60
N SER A 14 0.92 -6.44 -21.70
CA SER A 14 -0.49 -6.11 -21.73
C SER A 14 -1.33 -7.29 -21.24
N LEU A 15 -2.60 -7.02 -20.94
CA LEU A 15 -3.55 -8.07 -20.55
C LEU A 15 -3.73 -9.13 -21.65
N GLN A 16 -3.70 -8.72 -22.92
CA GLN A 16 -3.84 -9.66 -24.04
C GLN A 16 -2.64 -10.59 -24.11
N GLU A 17 -1.43 -10.06 -23.96
CA GLU A 17 -0.20 -10.86 -23.89
C GLU A 17 -0.24 -11.80 -22.69
N VAL A 18 -0.62 -11.33 -21.49
CA VAL A 18 -0.74 -12.19 -20.30
C VAL A 18 -1.72 -13.35 -20.53
N ASN A 19 -2.83 -13.13 -21.23
CA ASN A 19 -3.77 -14.21 -21.57
C ASN A 19 -3.09 -15.31 -22.41
N HIS A 20 -2.22 -14.95 -23.37
CA HIS A 20 -1.50 -15.93 -24.18
C HIS A 20 -0.53 -16.79 -23.37
N TYR A 21 0.07 -16.23 -22.31
CA TYR A 21 0.95 -16.99 -21.42
C TYR A 21 0.21 -17.92 -20.46
N ILE A 22 -1.02 -17.57 -20.08
CA ILE A 22 -1.83 -18.39 -19.16
C ILE A 22 -2.63 -19.45 -19.93
N ALA A 23 -3.00 -19.19 -21.19
CA ALA A 23 -3.83 -20.09 -21.99
C ALA A 23 -3.34 -21.55 -22.03
N PRO A 24 -2.03 -21.85 -22.18
CA PRO A 24 -1.55 -23.23 -22.15
C PRO A 24 -1.81 -23.98 -20.84
N LEU A 25 -1.94 -23.26 -19.72
CA LEU A 25 -2.23 -23.86 -18.41
C LEU A 25 -3.71 -24.21 -18.24
N VAL A 26 -4.60 -23.66 -19.07
CA VAL A 26 -6.06 -23.84 -18.91
C VAL A 26 -6.47 -25.31 -19.10
N PRO A 27 -6.05 -26.03 -20.16
CA PRO A 27 -6.37 -27.45 -20.30
C PRO A 27 -5.86 -28.30 -19.13
N GLU A 28 -4.64 -28.04 -18.64
CA GLU A 28 -4.10 -28.75 -17.47
C GLU A 28 -4.92 -28.49 -16.20
N LEU A 29 -5.35 -27.24 -15.99
CA LEU A 29 -6.19 -26.88 -14.85
C LEU A 29 -7.61 -27.48 -14.94
N LEU A 30 -8.16 -27.62 -16.15
CA LEU A 30 -9.44 -28.30 -16.38
C LEU A 30 -9.30 -29.80 -16.11
N GLU A 31 -8.24 -30.44 -16.60
CA GLU A 31 -7.97 -31.85 -16.32
C GLU A 31 -7.84 -32.11 -14.81
N LEU A 32 -7.11 -31.25 -14.09
CA LEU A 32 -6.99 -31.32 -12.63
C LEU A 32 -8.34 -31.15 -11.90
N TRP A 33 -9.29 -30.41 -12.47
CA TRP A 33 -10.58 -30.10 -11.87
C TRP A 33 -11.64 -31.18 -12.15
N ASP A 34 -11.81 -31.55 -13.42
CA ASP A 34 -12.85 -32.47 -13.88
C ASP A 34 -12.50 -33.92 -13.54
N ASN A 35 -11.28 -34.35 -13.90
CA ASN A 35 -10.84 -35.74 -13.77
C ASN A 35 -9.94 -35.92 -12.54
N GLY A 36 -8.94 -35.04 -12.37
CA GLY A 36 -7.87 -35.16 -11.40
C GLY A 36 -6.77 -36.14 -11.85
N VAL A 37 -5.69 -36.24 -11.06
CA VAL A 37 -4.57 -37.15 -11.32
C VAL A 37 -4.61 -38.29 -10.31
N ALA A 38 -4.72 -39.52 -10.81
CA ALA A 38 -4.62 -40.74 -10.01
C ALA A 38 -3.14 -41.09 -9.77
N TYR A 39 -2.69 -40.98 -8.53
CA TYR A 39 -1.37 -41.44 -8.13
C TYR A 39 -1.48 -42.88 -7.65
N THR A 40 -0.66 -43.78 -8.19
CA THR A 40 -0.62 -45.19 -7.78
C THR A 40 -0.07 -45.39 -6.37
N ARG A 41 0.75 -44.45 -5.88
CA ARG A 41 1.27 -44.43 -4.51
C ARG A 41 1.70 -43.03 -4.10
N THR A 42 1.45 -42.65 -2.84
CA THR A 42 2.02 -41.44 -2.21
C THR A 42 2.53 -41.76 -0.82
N ALA A 43 3.33 -40.88 -0.21
CA ALA A 43 3.95 -41.13 1.10
C ALA A 43 2.96 -41.51 2.22
N LEU A 44 1.72 -40.99 2.18
CA LEU A 44 0.67 -41.28 3.17
C LEU A 44 -0.43 -42.22 2.65
N HIS A 45 -0.36 -42.62 1.37
CA HIS A 45 -1.37 -43.49 0.74
C HIS A 45 -0.64 -44.53 -0.13
N PRO A 46 -0.24 -45.68 0.46
CA PRO A 46 0.50 -46.73 -0.24
C PRO A 46 -0.27 -47.32 -1.42
N ASP A 47 -1.60 -47.41 -1.30
CA ASP A 47 -2.52 -47.91 -2.34
C ASP A 47 -2.95 -46.86 -3.36
N GLY A 48 -2.32 -45.68 -3.30
CA GLY A 48 -2.61 -44.57 -4.19
C GLY A 48 -3.77 -43.68 -3.75
N ARG A 49 -4.03 -42.64 -4.55
CA ARG A 49 -5.12 -41.68 -4.34
C ARG A 49 -5.39 -40.85 -5.59
N LEU A 50 -6.65 -40.50 -5.81
CA LEU A 50 -7.04 -39.46 -6.75
C LEU A 50 -6.81 -38.09 -6.13
N THR A 51 -6.09 -37.20 -6.82
CA THR A 51 -5.89 -35.81 -6.38
C THR A 51 -6.45 -34.86 -7.41
N ARG A 52 -7.30 -33.94 -6.98
CA ARG A 52 -7.83 -32.85 -7.81
C ARG A 52 -7.16 -31.52 -7.46
N GLY A 53 -7.13 -30.61 -8.42
CA GLY A 53 -6.54 -29.29 -8.27
C GLY A 53 -7.54 -28.21 -8.70
N LEU A 54 -7.41 -27.02 -8.10
CA LEU A 54 -8.07 -25.83 -8.59
C LEU A 54 -7.22 -24.58 -8.37
N LEU A 55 -7.38 -23.61 -9.26
CA LEU A 55 -6.76 -22.29 -9.15
C LEU A 55 -7.66 -21.34 -8.34
N VAL A 56 -7.15 -20.77 -7.25
CA VAL A 56 -7.91 -19.82 -6.41
C VAL A 56 -7.25 -18.45 -6.33
N PRO A 57 -6.62 -17.95 -5.25
CA PRO A 57 -6.38 -16.52 -5.25
C PRO A 57 -5.32 -16.16 -6.30
N VAL A 58 -5.65 -15.22 -7.19
CA VAL A 58 -4.62 -14.47 -7.90
C VAL A 58 -3.99 -13.53 -6.88
N VAL A 59 -2.74 -13.83 -6.55
CA VAL A 59 -1.91 -13.06 -5.64
C VAL A 59 -0.91 -12.25 -6.45
N ALA A 60 -1.10 -10.93 -6.51
CA ALA A 60 -0.13 -10.03 -7.10
C ALA A 60 -0.35 -8.59 -6.61
N ASP A 61 0.55 -7.68 -6.96
CA ASP A 61 0.28 -6.25 -6.83
C ASP A 61 -0.96 -5.85 -7.65
N LEU A 62 -1.51 -4.66 -7.36
CA LEU A 62 -2.75 -4.23 -8.01
C LEU A 62 -2.62 -4.18 -9.53
N GLY A 63 -1.48 -3.73 -10.07
CA GLY A 63 -1.25 -3.61 -11.51
C GLY A 63 -1.27 -4.95 -12.22
N ALA A 64 -0.56 -5.94 -11.66
CA ALA A 64 -0.53 -7.31 -12.15
C ALA A 64 -1.91 -7.98 -12.02
N VAL A 65 -2.60 -7.82 -10.89
CA VAL A 65 -3.99 -8.29 -10.73
C VAL A 65 -4.87 -7.79 -11.87
N ARG A 66 -4.83 -6.48 -12.19
CA ARG A 66 -5.65 -5.90 -13.27
C ARG A 66 -5.37 -6.52 -14.64
N LYS A 67 -4.09 -6.81 -14.93
CA LYS A 67 -3.66 -7.39 -16.20
C LYS A 67 -4.02 -8.87 -16.33
N THR A 68 -4.00 -9.61 -15.22
CA THR A 68 -4.32 -11.04 -15.21
C THR A 68 -5.82 -11.32 -15.19
N THR A 69 -6.61 -10.48 -14.51
CA THR A 69 -8.01 -10.81 -14.15
C THR A 69 -9.08 -10.00 -14.85
N GLY A 70 -8.72 -9.12 -15.79
CA GLY A 70 -9.71 -8.39 -16.61
C GLY A 70 -10.15 -7.03 -16.08
N TYR A 71 -9.80 -6.66 -14.85
CA TYR A 71 -10.25 -5.39 -14.27
C TYR A 71 -9.53 -4.16 -14.86
N GLY A 72 -10.16 -2.99 -14.73
CA GLY A 72 -9.56 -1.70 -15.04
C GLY A 72 -8.50 -1.23 -14.05
N SER A 73 -7.63 -0.31 -14.50
CA SER A 73 -6.57 0.28 -13.67
C SER A 73 -7.14 1.11 -12.51
N HIS A 74 -6.24 1.56 -11.62
CA HIS A 74 -6.58 2.46 -10.51
C HIS A 74 -7.19 3.81 -10.93
N SER A 75 -7.06 4.18 -12.21
CA SER A 75 -7.53 5.44 -12.80
C SER A 75 -8.77 5.25 -13.67
N ALA A 76 -9.22 4.01 -13.86
CA ALA A 76 -10.44 3.73 -14.60
C ALA A 76 -11.68 4.19 -13.82
N THR A 77 -12.78 4.45 -14.53
CA THR A 77 -14.08 4.80 -13.93
C THR A 77 -14.46 3.81 -12.84
N TYR A 78 -14.30 2.51 -13.09
CA TYR A 78 -14.46 1.47 -12.09
C TYR A 78 -13.09 0.94 -11.64
N PHE A 79 -12.58 1.51 -10.57
CA PHE A 79 -11.21 1.27 -10.09
C PHE A 79 -11.10 0.09 -9.11
N CYS A 80 -12.22 -0.42 -8.58
CA CYS A 80 -12.27 -1.43 -7.52
C CYS A 80 -12.57 -2.84 -8.07
N SER A 81 -11.93 -3.87 -7.48
CA SER A 81 -12.17 -5.29 -7.81
C SER A 81 -13.43 -5.85 -7.16
N PHE A 82 -13.87 -5.23 -6.07
CA PHE A 82 -14.87 -5.80 -5.16
C PHE A 82 -16.25 -5.15 -5.34
N CYS A 83 -16.28 -3.84 -5.60
CA CYS A 83 -17.50 -3.07 -5.83
C CYS A 83 -17.46 -2.28 -7.14
N GLN A 84 -18.59 -1.66 -7.46
CA GLN A 84 -18.82 -0.83 -8.64
C GLN A 84 -18.86 0.67 -8.31
N LEU A 85 -18.32 1.09 -7.17
CA LEU A 85 -18.16 2.51 -6.87
C LEU A 85 -17.29 3.17 -7.96
N LYS A 86 -17.74 4.30 -8.48
CA LYS A 86 -17.01 5.03 -9.52
C LYS A 86 -15.86 5.82 -8.89
N LYS A 87 -14.81 6.07 -9.67
CA LYS A 87 -13.63 6.81 -9.22
C LYS A 87 -13.96 8.26 -8.82
N GLY A 88 -14.93 8.90 -9.47
CA GLY A 88 -15.42 10.22 -9.07
C GLY A 88 -16.10 10.22 -7.69
N ASP A 89 -16.64 9.08 -7.26
CA ASP A 89 -17.32 8.92 -5.98
C ASP A 89 -16.39 8.32 -4.91
N ILE A 90 -15.07 8.32 -5.10
CA ILE A 90 -14.12 7.58 -4.24
C ILE A 90 -14.16 8.02 -2.76
N ASN A 91 -14.61 9.24 -2.49
CA ASN A 91 -14.78 9.79 -1.14
C ASN A 91 -16.01 9.24 -0.41
N GLN A 92 -16.87 8.44 -1.07
CA GLN A 92 -18.00 7.75 -0.45
C GLN A 92 -17.50 6.60 0.43
N THR A 93 -17.62 6.76 1.76
CA THR A 93 -17.11 5.79 2.75
C THR A 93 -18.19 4.86 3.34
N ASP A 94 -19.45 5.02 2.94
CA ASP A 94 -20.57 4.17 3.37
C ASP A 94 -20.65 2.90 2.51
N PRO A 95 -20.38 1.70 3.06
CA PRO A 95 -20.41 0.45 2.32
C PRO A 95 -21.77 0.08 1.74
N THR A 96 -22.87 0.57 2.34
CA THR A 96 -24.22 0.30 1.85
C THR A 96 -24.47 0.92 0.47
N LYS A 97 -23.69 1.96 0.13
CA LYS A 97 -23.74 2.66 -1.16
C LYS A 97 -22.77 2.11 -2.19
N TRP A 98 -22.14 0.95 -1.94
CA TRP A 98 -21.19 0.34 -2.86
C TRP A 98 -21.81 -0.90 -3.53
N PRO A 99 -22.34 -0.79 -4.76
CA PRO A 99 -22.91 -1.94 -5.44
C PRO A 99 -21.84 -3.03 -5.61
N ARG A 100 -22.17 -4.26 -5.21
CA ARG A 100 -21.24 -5.38 -5.28
C ARG A 100 -21.07 -5.83 -6.72
N ARG A 101 -19.87 -6.31 -7.06
CA ARG A 101 -19.67 -6.97 -8.34
C ARG A 101 -20.19 -8.41 -8.27
N ASP A 102 -20.99 -8.75 -9.27
CA ASP A 102 -21.51 -10.08 -9.48
C ASP A 102 -20.66 -10.88 -10.49
N CYS A 103 -20.50 -12.18 -10.25
CA CYS A 103 -19.68 -13.08 -11.07
C CYS A 103 -20.30 -13.33 -12.45
N GLU A 104 -21.60 -13.54 -12.52
CA GLU A 104 -22.30 -13.87 -13.77
C GLU A 104 -22.31 -12.66 -14.70
N THR A 105 -22.63 -11.49 -14.12
CA THR A 105 -22.55 -10.20 -14.79
C THR A 105 -21.12 -9.93 -15.28
N PHE A 106 -20.09 -10.18 -14.46
CA PHE A 106 -18.70 -10.06 -14.88
C PHE A 106 -18.41 -10.94 -16.10
N ARG A 107 -18.77 -12.23 -16.04
CA ARG A 107 -18.57 -13.19 -17.15
C ARG A 107 -19.26 -12.72 -18.42
N ARG A 108 -20.54 -12.33 -18.34
CA ARG A 108 -21.33 -11.86 -19.49
C ARG A 108 -20.70 -10.64 -20.14
N LEU A 109 -20.31 -9.64 -19.36
CA LEU A 109 -19.71 -8.39 -19.86
C LEU A 109 -18.31 -8.62 -20.44
N SER A 110 -17.49 -9.47 -19.80
CA SER A 110 -16.18 -9.86 -20.32
C SER A 110 -16.27 -10.65 -21.63
N LYS A 111 -17.26 -11.54 -21.78
CA LYS A 111 -17.53 -12.27 -23.03
C LYS A 111 -17.99 -11.32 -24.15
N ALA A 112 -18.88 -10.36 -23.85
CA ALA A 112 -19.27 -9.34 -24.80
C ALA A 112 -18.06 -8.50 -25.26
N TRP A 113 -17.18 -8.13 -24.33
CA TRP A 113 -15.91 -7.46 -24.66
C TRP A 113 -15.00 -8.32 -25.55
N TYR A 114 -14.91 -9.63 -25.29
CA TYR A 114 -14.11 -10.54 -26.11
C TYR A 114 -14.63 -10.63 -27.55
N GLY A 115 -15.95 -10.84 -27.70
CA GLY A 115 -16.63 -11.01 -28.98
C GLY A 115 -16.84 -9.72 -29.79
N ALA A 116 -16.56 -8.55 -29.22
CA ALA A 116 -16.61 -7.27 -29.93
C ALA A 116 -15.65 -7.27 -31.14
N ARG A 117 -16.16 -6.79 -32.28
CA ARG A 117 -15.48 -6.92 -33.59
C ARG A 117 -14.42 -5.86 -33.83
N SER A 118 -14.40 -4.80 -33.04
CA SER A 118 -13.45 -3.69 -33.19
C SER A 118 -12.82 -3.26 -31.86
N VAL A 119 -11.63 -2.68 -31.94
CA VAL A 119 -10.94 -2.08 -30.78
C VAL A 119 -11.79 -0.95 -30.17
N LYS A 120 -12.43 -0.13 -31.00
CA LYS A 120 -13.32 0.97 -30.56
C LYS A 120 -14.51 0.45 -29.76
N GLU A 121 -15.12 -0.66 -30.18
CA GLU A 121 -16.21 -1.30 -29.45
C GLU A 121 -15.74 -1.87 -28.11
N ARG A 122 -14.57 -2.52 -28.09
CA ARG A 122 -13.92 -2.99 -26.85
C ARG A 122 -13.65 -1.86 -25.88
N GLU A 123 -13.16 -0.72 -26.34
CA GLU A 123 -12.93 0.47 -25.51
C GLU A 123 -14.23 1.04 -24.96
N LYS A 124 -15.29 1.11 -25.79
CA LYS A 124 -16.63 1.55 -25.36
C LYS A 124 -17.18 0.65 -24.25
N LEU A 125 -17.13 -0.67 -24.45
CA LEU A 125 -17.58 -1.66 -23.44
C LEU A 125 -16.75 -1.57 -22.17
N PHE A 126 -15.43 -1.44 -22.28
CA PHE A 126 -14.56 -1.29 -21.13
C PHE A 126 -14.82 0.01 -20.37
N LYS A 127 -15.05 1.14 -21.04
CA LYS A 127 -15.41 2.41 -20.40
C LYS A 127 -16.76 2.32 -19.67
N ALA A 128 -17.72 1.60 -20.25
CA ALA A 128 -19.06 1.42 -19.68
C ALA A 128 -19.07 0.48 -18.46
N HIS A 129 -18.20 -0.53 -18.41
CA HIS A 129 -18.32 -1.63 -17.43
C HIS A 129 -17.07 -1.90 -16.58
N GLY A 130 -15.91 -1.40 -17.02
CA GLY A 130 -14.63 -1.52 -16.32
C GLY A 130 -14.03 -2.93 -16.28
N VAL A 131 -14.48 -3.83 -17.16
CA VAL A 131 -14.03 -5.23 -17.23
C VAL A 131 -13.67 -5.62 -18.66
N ARG A 132 -12.73 -6.54 -18.79
CA ARG A 132 -12.19 -7.11 -20.02
C ARG A 132 -12.15 -8.62 -19.89
N TYR A 133 -11.94 -9.31 -21.01
CA TYR A 133 -11.77 -10.75 -21.01
C TYR A 133 -10.45 -11.16 -20.36
N SER A 134 -10.51 -12.19 -19.52
CA SER A 134 -9.35 -12.90 -18.99
C SER A 134 -9.53 -14.37 -19.32
N VAL A 135 -8.46 -15.04 -19.73
CA VAL A 135 -8.51 -16.48 -20.03
C VAL A 135 -8.88 -17.34 -18.81
N LEU A 136 -8.73 -16.79 -17.59
CA LEU A 136 -9.20 -17.45 -16.37
C LEU A 136 -10.72 -17.67 -16.36
N LEU A 137 -11.49 -16.95 -17.19
CA LEU A 137 -12.93 -17.16 -17.31
C LEU A 137 -13.29 -18.48 -18.00
N GLU A 138 -12.34 -19.11 -18.70
CA GLU A 138 -12.52 -20.45 -19.29
C GLU A 138 -12.59 -21.54 -18.20
N LEU A 139 -12.07 -21.27 -17.00
CA LEU A 139 -12.22 -22.17 -15.86
C LEU A 139 -13.66 -22.03 -15.28
N PRO A 140 -14.48 -23.10 -15.26
CA PRO A 140 -15.88 -23.00 -14.85
C PRO A 140 -16.03 -22.63 -13.36
N TYR A 141 -15.11 -23.10 -12.51
CA TYR A 141 -15.11 -22.81 -11.07
C TYR A 141 -14.54 -21.42 -10.71
N TRP A 142 -13.90 -20.71 -11.64
CA TRP A 142 -13.25 -19.44 -11.36
C TRP A 142 -14.28 -18.34 -11.02
N LYS A 143 -14.08 -17.68 -9.88
CA LYS A 143 -14.95 -16.58 -9.40
C LYS A 143 -14.21 -15.24 -9.48
N PRO A 144 -14.33 -14.47 -10.58
CA PRO A 144 -13.50 -13.28 -10.81
C PRO A 144 -13.69 -12.17 -9.76
N THR A 145 -14.85 -12.10 -9.10
CA THR A 145 -15.14 -11.11 -8.04
C THR A 145 -14.79 -11.62 -6.63
N ARG A 146 -14.35 -12.88 -6.51
CA ARG A 146 -14.06 -13.52 -5.22
C ARG A 146 -12.64 -14.06 -5.08
N TYR A 147 -12.00 -14.45 -6.18
CA TYR A 147 -10.67 -15.09 -6.19
C TYR A 147 -9.55 -14.11 -6.52
N VAL A 148 -9.81 -12.82 -6.34
CA VAL A 148 -8.79 -11.78 -6.32
C VAL A 148 -8.55 -11.40 -4.87
N VAL A 149 -7.31 -11.54 -4.40
CA VAL A 149 -6.93 -11.08 -3.06
C VAL A 149 -6.29 -9.71 -3.13
N LEU A 150 -6.36 -9.01 -2.00
CA LEU A 150 -5.62 -7.78 -1.80
C LEU A 150 -4.26 -8.12 -1.18
N ASP A 151 -3.17 -7.90 -1.92
CA ASP A 151 -1.84 -8.04 -1.33
C ASP A 151 -1.62 -6.92 -0.28
N THR A 152 -1.49 -7.33 0.98
CA THR A 152 -1.36 -6.40 2.10
C THR A 152 0.00 -5.74 2.19
N MET A 153 1.05 -6.34 1.62
CA MET A 153 2.35 -5.68 1.55
C MET A 153 2.28 -4.43 0.67
N HIS A 154 1.81 -4.58 -0.57
CA HIS A 154 1.68 -3.44 -1.49
C HIS A 154 0.55 -2.48 -1.07
N ASN A 155 -0.58 -2.99 -0.54
CA ASN A 155 -1.71 -2.14 -0.21
C ASN A 155 -1.57 -1.44 1.15
N LEU A 156 -1.20 -2.16 2.21
CA LEU A 156 -1.13 -1.58 3.56
C LEU A 156 0.20 -0.88 3.82
N PHE A 157 1.33 -1.53 3.56
CA PHE A 157 2.64 -0.94 3.89
C PHE A 157 3.07 0.10 2.85
N LEU A 158 3.12 -0.29 1.57
CA LEU A 158 3.50 0.63 0.49
C LEU A 158 2.34 1.54 0.05
N GLY A 159 1.10 1.17 0.33
CA GLY A 159 -0.07 1.97 -0.04
C GLY A 159 -0.54 2.90 1.07
N LEU A 160 -0.92 2.38 2.24
CA LEU A 160 -1.46 3.20 3.33
C LEU A 160 -0.36 3.91 4.13
N PHE A 161 0.57 3.17 4.73
CA PHE A 161 1.61 3.75 5.59
C PHE A 161 2.48 4.76 4.84
N GLN A 162 3.06 4.34 3.70
CA GLN A 162 3.87 5.24 2.90
C GLN A 162 3.10 6.52 2.49
N ARG A 163 1.85 6.40 2.04
CA ARG A 163 1.05 7.58 1.66
C ARG A 163 0.76 8.45 2.87
N HIS A 164 0.37 7.86 3.99
CA HIS A 164 0.05 8.61 5.19
C HIS A 164 1.26 9.43 5.64
N CYS A 165 2.41 8.78 5.79
CA CYS A 165 3.64 9.47 6.20
C CYS A 165 4.05 10.55 5.18
N ARG A 166 4.07 10.23 3.88
CA ARG A 166 4.55 11.19 2.85
C ARG A 166 3.59 12.33 2.56
N LYS A 167 2.28 12.06 2.48
CA LYS A 167 1.28 13.01 1.98
C LYS A 167 0.40 13.60 3.08
N VAL A 168 0.06 12.82 4.11
CA VAL A 168 -0.76 13.32 5.22
C VAL A 168 0.11 14.02 6.25
N PHE A 169 1.22 13.40 6.67
CA PHE A 169 2.19 14.02 7.58
C PHE A 169 3.25 14.87 6.88
N GLY A 170 3.35 14.80 5.55
CA GLY A 170 4.28 15.64 4.78
C GLY A 170 5.76 15.24 4.92
N MET A 171 6.05 13.99 5.29
CA MET A 171 7.41 13.43 5.35
C MET A 171 7.92 13.14 3.92
N ASN A 172 8.25 14.18 3.15
CA ASN A 172 8.76 14.05 1.77
C ASN A 172 10.27 13.78 1.73
N ILE A 173 10.71 13.10 0.66
CA ILE A 173 12.10 12.72 0.37
C ILE A 173 12.67 13.53 -0.82
N ALA A 174 11.89 14.40 -1.47
CA ALA A 174 12.32 15.09 -2.70
C ALA A 174 12.93 16.47 -2.40
N VAL A 175 14.14 16.68 -2.91
CA VAL A 175 14.90 17.94 -2.88
C VAL A 175 14.72 18.64 -4.24
N ASP A 176 14.34 19.92 -4.21
CA ASP A 176 14.80 20.89 -5.21
C ASP A 176 15.84 21.76 -4.50
N GLU A 177 17.06 21.80 -5.04
CA GLU A 177 18.17 22.60 -4.52
C GLU A 177 18.00 24.04 -5.00
N GLY A 178 17.57 24.92 -4.08
CA GLY A 178 17.53 26.35 -4.31
C GLY A 178 18.27 27.08 -3.19
N THR A 179 19.38 27.72 -3.54
CA THR A 179 20.16 28.64 -2.70
C THR A 179 19.48 30.00 -2.61
N ILE A 180 19.33 30.58 -1.41
CA ILE A 180 18.94 31.98 -1.22
C ILE A 180 19.70 32.60 -0.03
N GLN A 181 20.05 33.88 -0.22
CA GLN A 181 20.97 34.77 0.49
C GLN A 181 20.76 34.95 2.01
N SER A 182 21.83 35.46 2.62
CA SER A 182 22.09 35.75 4.03
C SER A 182 21.69 37.17 4.43
N GLU A 183 20.95 37.30 5.52
CA GLU A 183 21.01 38.44 6.43
C GLU A 183 21.16 37.84 7.84
N ASP A 184 22.26 38.14 8.50
CA ASP A 184 22.56 37.69 9.85
C ASP A 184 21.83 38.60 10.84
N VAL A 185 20.74 38.07 11.40
CA VAL A 185 20.02 38.69 12.50
C VAL A 185 20.28 37.82 13.73
N GLU A 186 20.90 38.41 14.75
CA GLU A 186 21.12 37.77 16.05
C GLU A 186 19.76 37.41 16.68
N VAL A 187 19.53 36.11 16.95
CA VAL A 187 18.30 35.60 17.56
C VAL A 187 18.55 35.41 19.05
N SER A 188 17.68 35.99 19.89
CA SER A 188 17.79 35.89 21.34
C SER A 188 17.61 34.44 21.86
N GLU A 189 18.15 34.13 23.04
CA GLU A 189 17.93 32.82 23.69
C GLU A 189 16.45 32.55 23.99
N GLU A 190 15.67 33.60 24.30
CA GLU A 190 14.23 33.50 24.52
C GLU A 190 13.47 33.14 23.24
N ASP A 191 13.83 33.76 22.10
CA ASP A 191 13.27 33.45 20.79
C ASP A 191 13.62 32.03 20.34
N LEU A 192 14.83 31.56 20.67
CA LEU A 192 15.25 30.19 20.40
C LEU A 192 14.49 29.17 21.26
N ALA A 193 14.27 29.47 22.55
CA ALA A 193 13.45 28.63 23.43
C ALA A 193 11.98 28.57 22.98
N ALA A 194 11.42 29.70 22.55
CA ALA A 194 10.11 29.77 21.92
C ALA A 194 10.08 28.94 20.63
N ALA A 195 11.11 29.02 19.80
CA ALA A 195 11.20 28.23 18.56
C ALA A 195 11.28 26.71 18.82
N ILE A 196 11.97 26.27 19.88
CA ILE A 196 11.99 24.87 20.32
C ILE A 196 10.59 24.43 20.78
N HIS A 197 9.89 25.28 21.51
CA HIS A 197 8.50 25.03 21.91
C HIS A 197 7.59 24.92 20.68
N GLU A 198 7.80 25.79 19.70
CA GLU A 198 7.09 25.78 18.44
C GLU A 198 7.37 24.52 17.62
N LEU A 199 8.63 24.07 17.54
CA LEU A 199 8.99 22.81 16.89
C LEU A 199 8.21 21.63 17.47
N ARG A 200 8.04 21.58 18.80
CA ARG A 200 7.24 20.55 19.49
C ARG A 200 5.73 20.70 19.24
N LYS A 201 5.28 21.91 18.91
CA LYS A 201 3.89 22.29 18.72
C LYS A 201 3.41 22.32 17.26
N ARG A 202 4.21 22.06 16.23
CA ARG A 202 3.69 22.16 14.84
C ARG A 202 3.38 20.79 14.24
N GLU A 203 2.36 20.76 13.38
CA GLU A 203 1.78 19.51 12.83
C GLU A 203 2.55 18.98 11.62
N ASN A 204 3.16 19.89 10.86
CA ASN A 204 3.88 19.59 9.63
C ASN A 204 4.86 20.74 9.30
N ALA A 205 5.75 20.48 8.34
CA ALA A 205 6.80 21.42 7.96
C ALA A 205 6.28 22.75 7.38
N HIS A 206 5.11 22.74 6.71
CA HIS A 206 4.52 23.98 6.19
C HIS A 206 4.02 24.88 7.32
N SER A 207 3.39 24.28 8.34
CA SER A 207 2.96 25.00 9.54
C SER A 207 4.15 25.56 10.30
N LEU A 208 5.22 24.78 10.48
CA LEU A 208 6.44 25.25 11.14
C LEU A 208 7.13 26.38 10.35
N LYS A 209 7.25 26.22 9.03
CA LYS A 209 7.76 27.26 8.11
C LYS A 209 6.98 28.57 8.20
N ALA A 210 5.65 28.49 8.37
CA ALA A 210 4.80 29.66 8.45
C ALA A 210 4.95 30.42 9.79
N HIS A 211 5.25 29.72 10.88
CA HIS A 211 5.29 30.31 12.22
C HIS A 211 6.67 30.77 12.68
N LEU A 212 7.74 30.15 12.20
CA LEU A 212 9.10 30.61 12.50
C LEU A 212 9.56 31.60 11.43
N THR A 213 10.27 32.66 11.81
CA THR A 213 10.97 33.52 10.84
C THR A 213 12.15 32.76 10.22
N LEU A 214 12.72 33.25 9.11
CA LEU A 214 13.90 32.60 8.53
C LEU A 214 15.11 32.63 9.48
N PRO A 215 15.45 33.76 10.15
CA PRO A 215 16.52 33.81 11.15
C PRO A 215 16.30 32.83 12.30
N THR A 216 15.10 32.82 12.91
CA THR A 216 14.78 31.89 14.01
C THR A 216 14.89 30.43 13.57
N MET A 217 14.53 30.11 12.31
CA MET A 217 14.68 28.75 11.80
C MET A 217 16.14 28.38 11.54
N ARG A 218 16.98 29.30 11.04
CA ARG A 218 18.42 29.05 10.86
C ARG A 218 19.12 28.83 12.20
N ALA A 219 18.85 29.70 13.18
CA ALA A 219 19.37 29.56 14.55
C ALA A 219 18.94 28.23 15.20
N LEU A 220 17.66 27.86 15.05
CA LEU A 220 17.16 26.56 15.53
C LEU A 220 17.81 25.37 14.82
N TYR A 221 18.10 25.49 13.53
CA TYR A 221 18.75 24.46 12.71
C TYR A 221 20.22 24.26 13.10
N GLU A 222 20.96 25.35 13.31
CA GLU A 222 22.33 25.35 13.83
C GLU A 222 22.41 24.79 15.25
N ALA A 223 21.54 25.26 16.15
CA ALA A 223 21.44 24.74 17.52
C ALA A 223 21.09 23.24 17.55
N SER A 224 20.38 22.76 16.52
CA SER A 224 20.04 21.34 16.35
C SER A 224 21.14 20.52 15.67
N GLN A 225 22.25 21.14 15.24
CA GLN A 225 23.40 20.50 14.58
C GLN A 225 23.03 19.69 13.32
N LEU A 226 22.08 20.19 12.52
CA LEU A 226 21.58 19.51 11.31
C LEU A 226 22.36 19.87 10.03
N GLY A 227 23.51 20.53 10.16
CA GLY A 227 24.37 20.97 9.06
C GLY A 227 24.26 22.47 8.80
N ASP A 228 24.69 22.89 7.61
CA ASP A 228 24.72 24.29 7.19
C ASP A 228 23.34 24.79 6.73
N PRO A 229 22.67 25.70 7.48
CA PRO A 229 21.36 26.22 7.10
C PRO A 229 21.39 27.06 5.82
N GLY A 230 22.55 27.57 5.41
CA GLY A 230 22.72 28.31 4.14
C GLY A 230 22.47 27.43 2.90
N LYS A 231 22.55 26.11 3.05
CA LYS A 231 22.30 25.11 1.99
C LYS A 231 20.87 24.57 1.98
N ARG A 232 19.98 25.14 2.78
CA ARG A 232 18.60 24.66 2.94
C ARG A 232 17.62 25.81 2.81
N ASN A 233 16.54 25.56 2.09
CA ASN A 233 15.42 26.48 2.11
C ASN A 233 14.61 26.33 3.40
N LYS A 234 13.78 27.34 3.69
CA LYS A 234 12.96 27.42 4.91
C LYS A 234 12.06 26.18 5.11
N LEU A 235 11.55 25.58 4.03
CA LEU A 235 10.71 24.37 4.15
C LEU A 235 11.54 23.13 4.49
N GLN A 236 12.72 22.99 3.88
CA GLN A 236 13.63 21.87 4.13
C GLN A 236 14.11 21.87 5.59
N MET A 237 14.51 23.04 6.11
CA MET A 237 14.88 23.17 7.53
C MET A 237 13.73 22.72 8.45
N ALA A 238 12.50 23.14 8.15
CA ALA A 238 11.33 22.72 8.93
C ALA A 238 11.07 21.20 8.85
N GLN A 239 11.33 20.57 7.71
CA GLN A 239 11.20 19.12 7.56
C GLN A 239 12.26 18.37 8.38
N GLU A 240 13.52 18.78 8.28
CA GLU A 240 14.64 18.12 8.95
C GLU A 240 14.57 18.31 10.48
N LEU A 241 14.19 19.50 10.96
CA LEU A 241 13.97 19.76 12.38
C LEU A 241 12.86 18.88 12.97
N LEU A 242 11.74 18.70 12.26
CA LEU A 242 10.66 17.81 12.70
C LEU A 242 11.12 16.33 12.67
N ALA A 243 11.93 15.94 11.70
CA ALA A 243 12.48 14.59 11.62
C ALA A 243 13.45 14.28 12.78
N GLN A 244 14.20 15.26 13.27
CA GLN A 244 15.13 15.06 14.39
C GLN A 244 14.44 14.55 15.67
N VAL A 245 13.20 15.00 15.93
CA VAL A 245 12.42 14.53 17.10
C VAL A 245 12.17 13.02 17.00
N LEU A 246 11.81 12.54 15.81
CA LEU A 246 11.65 11.12 15.54
C LEU A 246 12.99 10.38 15.65
N HIS A 247 14.09 10.92 15.11
CA HIS A 247 15.41 10.27 15.16
C HIS A 247 15.92 10.11 16.61
N LYS A 248 15.68 11.10 17.47
CA LYS A 248 16.02 11.03 18.91
C LYS A 248 15.26 9.89 19.60
N ASP A 249 13.95 9.78 19.38
CA ASP A 249 13.15 8.68 19.92
C ASP A 249 13.59 7.32 19.35
N MET A 250 13.92 7.27 18.05
CA MET A 250 14.43 6.05 17.40
C MET A 250 15.75 5.58 18.02
N ALA A 251 16.66 6.49 18.34
CA ALA A 251 17.94 6.17 18.97
C ALA A 251 17.78 5.57 20.38
N LEU A 252 16.71 5.94 21.09
CA LEU A 252 16.35 5.40 22.41
C LEU A 252 15.50 4.13 22.34
N THR A 253 15.05 3.72 21.13
CA THR A 253 14.18 2.56 20.96
C THR A 253 14.99 1.30 20.65
N SER A 254 15.01 0.37 21.60
CA SER A 254 15.58 -0.98 21.39
C SER A 254 14.58 -1.92 20.74
N LEU A 255 14.94 -2.52 19.60
CA LEU A 255 14.10 -3.49 18.89
C LEU A 255 14.69 -4.91 18.97
N PRO A 256 13.84 -5.96 19.12
CA PRO A 256 14.26 -7.34 18.92
C PRO A 256 14.84 -7.57 17.51
N THR A 257 15.76 -8.52 17.38
CA THR A 257 16.42 -8.87 16.10
C THR A 257 15.46 -9.37 15.02
N SER A 258 14.26 -9.84 15.41
CA SER A 258 13.22 -10.32 14.51
C SER A 258 12.44 -9.21 13.80
N ILE A 259 12.66 -7.94 14.16
CA ILE A 259 12.02 -6.77 13.55
C ILE A 259 13.03 -6.06 12.64
N GLY A 260 12.67 -5.82 11.38
CA GLY A 260 13.53 -5.12 10.43
C GLY A 260 13.78 -3.68 10.87
N ARG A 261 15.03 -3.24 10.72
CA ARG A 261 15.49 -1.90 11.13
C ARG A 261 15.17 -0.85 10.07
N VAL A 262 14.73 0.31 10.54
CA VAL A 262 14.54 1.50 9.73
C VAL A 262 15.86 2.27 9.66
N PRO A 263 16.23 2.89 8.51
CA PRO A 263 17.41 3.75 8.44
C PRO A 263 17.34 4.87 9.48
N ILE A 264 18.47 5.14 10.14
CA ILE A 264 18.54 6.13 11.24
C ILE A 264 18.16 7.52 10.74
N ASN A 265 18.52 7.85 9.50
CA ASN A 265 18.25 9.11 8.83
C ASN A 265 16.91 9.14 8.08
N VAL A 266 15.92 8.34 8.48
CA VAL A 266 14.62 8.25 7.78
C VAL A 266 13.96 9.63 7.60
N GLY A 267 13.54 9.93 6.37
CA GLY A 267 13.01 11.26 6.02
C GLY A 267 14.07 12.21 5.43
N ALA A 268 15.36 11.90 5.53
CA ALA A 268 16.41 12.60 4.79
C ALA A 268 16.55 12.04 3.36
N ALA A 269 16.97 12.89 2.42
CA ALA A 269 17.22 12.50 1.02
C ALA A 269 18.23 11.33 0.90
N ALA A 270 19.27 11.32 1.75
CA ALA A 270 20.30 10.29 1.78
C ALA A 270 19.81 8.91 2.25
N ALA A 271 18.62 8.79 2.85
CA ALA A 271 18.10 7.52 3.38
C ALA A 271 17.50 6.61 2.29
N GLY A 272 17.33 7.12 1.06
CA GLY A 272 16.72 6.38 -0.04
C GLY A 272 15.25 6.04 0.18
N THR A 273 14.74 5.06 -0.57
CA THR A 273 13.35 4.60 -0.45
C THR A 273 13.22 3.46 0.55
N LEU A 274 12.33 3.62 1.54
CA LEU A 274 12.03 2.55 2.48
C LEU A 274 11.33 1.37 1.81
N SER A 275 11.78 0.17 2.14
CA SER A 275 11.11 -1.09 1.82
C SER A 275 9.78 -1.24 2.57
N ALA A 276 8.94 -2.18 2.14
CA ALA A 276 7.65 -2.46 2.79
C ALA A 276 7.81 -2.84 4.27
N ASP A 277 8.84 -3.61 4.61
CA ASP A 277 9.13 -3.99 6.00
C ASP A 277 9.58 -2.79 6.85
N GLN A 278 10.38 -1.89 6.28
CA GLN A 278 10.79 -0.66 6.96
C GLN A 278 9.59 0.29 7.18
N TRP A 279 8.68 0.42 6.21
CA TRP A 279 7.43 1.17 6.41
C TRP A 279 6.59 0.58 7.53
N ARG A 280 6.53 -0.75 7.62
CA ARG A 280 5.85 -1.45 8.72
C ARG A 280 6.48 -1.06 10.05
N THR A 281 7.78 -1.27 10.24
CA THR A 281 8.46 -0.95 11.52
C THR A 281 8.31 0.52 11.89
N LEU A 282 8.55 1.44 10.95
CA LEU A 282 8.42 2.88 11.17
C LEU A 282 7.01 3.22 11.67
N SER A 283 5.97 2.68 11.02
CA SER A 283 4.59 3.07 11.28
C SER A 283 3.96 2.33 12.45
N THR A 284 4.42 1.13 12.80
CA THR A 284 3.84 0.34 13.90
C THR A 284 4.64 0.44 15.20
N VAL A 285 5.86 0.98 15.16
CA VAL A 285 6.72 1.09 16.34
C VAL A 285 7.17 2.52 16.57
N HIS A 286 8.03 3.07 15.71
CA HIS A 286 8.67 4.36 15.97
C HIS A 286 7.68 5.54 15.96
N LEU A 287 6.83 5.65 14.94
CA LEU A 287 5.84 6.73 14.86
C LEU A 287 4.82 6.66 16.01
N PRO A 288 4.25 5.50 16.38
CA PRO A 288 3.41 5.43 17.58
C PRO A 288 4.12 5.90 18.85
N ILE A 289 5.38 5.49 19.09
CA ILE A 289 6.15 5.94 20.27
C ILE A 289 6.28 7.47 20.27
N THR A 290 6.78 8.04 19.18
CA THR A 290 6.99 9.50 19.06
C THR A 290 5.68 10.27 19.16
N LEU A 291 4.67 9.90 18.37
CA LEU A 291 3.42 10.65 18.28
C LEU A 291 2.59 10.54 19.55
N VAL A 292 2.60 9.39 20.25
CA VAL A 292 1.95 9.27 21.57
C VAL A 292 2.66 10.17 22.58
N ARG A 293 3.99 10.12 22.66
CA ARG A 293 4.76 11.00 23.56
C ARG A 293 4.46 12.48 23.33
N LEU A 294 4.29 12.89 22.07
CA LEU A 294 4.06 14.28 21.70
C LEU A 294 2.59 14.72 21.87
N TRP A 295 1.62 13.88 21.48
CA TRP A 295 0.25 14.31 21.24
C TRP A 295 -0.79 13.65 22.16
N ALA A 296 -0.42 12.64 22.98
CA ALA A 296 -1.39 11.95 23.82
C ALA A 296 -1.94 12.82 24.96
N ASN A 297 -1.15 13.74 25.51
CA ASN A 297 -1.60 14.60 26.61
C ASN A 297 -2.34 15.86 26.14
N LEU A 298 -2.52 16.03 24.83
CA LEU A 298 -3.32 17.12 24.28
C LEU A 298 -4.83 16.84 24.50
N PRO A 299 -5.66 17.88 24.74
CA PRO A 299 -7.10 17.73 24.81
C PRO A 299 -7.69 17.05 23.57
N ALA A 300 -8.76 16.25 23.73
CA ALA A 300 -9.38 15.49 22.63
C ALA A 300 -9.92 16.38 21.49
N VAL A 301 -10.21 17.65 21.77
CA VAL A 301 -10.65 18.62 20.76
C VAL A 301 -9.51 19.07 19.84
N GLU A 302 -8.26 18.98 20.30
CA GLU A 302 -7.08 19.40 19.56
C GLU A 302 -6.90 18.59 18.29
N ARG A 303 -6.61 19.29 17.19
CA ARG A 303 -6.44 18.67 15.88
C ARG A 303 -5.36 17.59 15.88
N LYS A 304 -4.22 17.84 16.52
CA LYS A 304 -3.13 16.85 16.66
C LYS A 304 -3.52 15.61 17.43
N ARG A 305 -4.35 15.77 18.46
CA ARG A 305 -4.86 14.61 19.20
C ARG A 305 -5.73 13.75 18.29
N LYS A 306 -6.61 14.38 17.51
CA LYS A 306 -7.42 13.68 16.50
C LYS A 306 -6.56 13.04 15.40
N MET A 307 -5.47 13.70 14.96
CA MET A 307 -4.51 13.12 14.01
C MET A 307 -3.79 11.89 14.59
N LEU A 308 -3.38 11.94 15.86
CA LEU A 308 -2.84 10.77 16.57
C LEU A 308 -3.85 9.63 16.59
N ASP A 309 -5.07 9.89 17.06
CA ASP A 309 -6.10 8.86 17.18
C ASP A 309 -6.42 8.24 15.81
N ASN A 310 -6.54 9.07 14.76
CA ASN A 310 -6.74 8.61 13.38
C ASN A 310 -5.56 7.74 12.86
N PHE A 311 -4.33 8.13 13.15
CA PHE A 311 -3.14 7.34 12.82
C PHE A 311 -3.11 6.01 13.58
N LEU A 312 -3.46 6.01 14.87
CA LEU A 312 -3.53 4.79 15.67
C LEU A 312 -4.65 3.83 15.20
N HIS A 313 -5.76 4.35 14.68
CA HIS A 313 -6.74 3.53 13.97
C HIS A 313 -6.12 2.84 12.74
N MET A 314 -5.34 3.56 11.92
CA MET A 314 -4.64 2.93 10.80
C MET A 314 -3.66 1.85 11.28
N VAL A 315 -2.85 2.13 12.30
CA VAL A 315 -1.88 1.19 12.86
C VAL A 315 -2.58 -0.06 13.40
N ALA A 316 -3.66 0.10 14.16
CA ALA A 316 -4.45 -1.01 14.67
C ALA A 316 -5.05 -1.84 13.53
N ALA A 317 -5.67 -1.20 12.53
CA ALA A 317 -6.20 -1.88 11.35
C ALA A 317 -5.11 -2.71 10.67
N VAL A 318 -3.94 -2.13 10.39
CA VAL A 318 -2.86 -2.88 9.75
C VAL A 318 -2.38 -4.05 10.62
N ARG A 319 -2.22 -3.87 11.94
CA ARG A 319 -1.83 -4.96 12.85
C ARG A 319 -2.83 -6.12 12.87
N TYR A 320 -4.13 -5.83 12.86
CA TYR A 320 -5.16 -6.88 12.79
C TYR A 320 -5.24 -7.51 11.39
N GLY A 321 -5.12 -6.69 10.34
CA GLY A 321 -5.19 -7.12 8.94
C GLY A 321 -4.01 -8.00 8.52
N THR A 322 -2.84 -7.85 9.15
CA THR A 322 -1.66 -8.67 8.88
C THR A 322 -1.35 -9.65 10.02
N ALA A 323 -2.35 -10.03 10.82
CA ALA A 323 -2.14 -10.99 11.90
C ALA A 323 -2.10 -12.43 11.38
N ARG A 324 -1.28 -13.29 12.01
CA ARG A 324 -1.16 -14.72 11.67
C ARG A 324 -2.40 -15.55 12.01
N ARG A 325 -3.39 -14.95 12.66
CA ARG A 325 -4.65 -15.59 13.05
C ARG A 325 -5.81 -14.67 12.68
N VAL A 326 -6.83 -15.27 12.09
CA VAL A 326 -8.08 -14.60 11.71
C VAL A 326 -9.21 -15.25 12.48
N SER A 327 -10.13 -14.43 12.97
CA SER A 327 -11.41 -14.83 13.55
C SER A 327 -12.44 -13.74 13.25
N ASN A 328 -13.73 -14.03 13.38
CA ASN A 328 -14.79 -13.05 13.11
C ASN A 328 -14.61 -11.78 13.94
N ILE A 329 -14.26 -11.91 15.23
CA ILE A 329 -13.98 -10.78 16.11
C ILE A 329 -12.81 -9.94 15.56
N ARG A 330 -11.70 -10.58 15.16
CA ARG A 330 -10.55 -9.86 14.60
C ARG A 330 -10.87 -9.16 13.28
N VAL A 331 -11.71 -9.76 12.43
CA VAL A 331 -12.19 -9.13 11.20
C VAL A 331 -13.08 -7.92 11.50
N GLN A 332 -13.97 -8.02 12.48
CA GLN A 332 -14.79 -6.89 12.93
C GLN A 332 -13.91 -5.77 13.53
N THR A 333 -12.91 -6.11 14.33
CA THR A 333 -11.94 -5.14 14.86
C THR A 333 -11.14 -4.47 13.74
N TYR A 334 -10.69 -5.25 12.76
CA TYR A 334 -10.06 -4.71 11.55
C TYR A 334 -10.97 -3.69 10.86
N ASN A 335 -12.22 -4.08 10.57
CA ASN A 335 -13.20 -3.25 9.90
C ASN A 335 -13.45 -1.96 10.69
N TYR A 336 -13.71 -2.04 11.99
CA TYR A 336 -13.88 -0.87 12.85
C TYR A 336 -12.73 0.12 12.67
N HIS A 337 -11.48 -0.33 12.85
CA HIS A 337 -10.34 0.55 12.78
C HIS A 337 -10.07 1.11 11.38
N ILE A 338 -10.22 0.31 10.31
CA ILE A 338 -9.95 0.81 8.95
C ILE A 338 -11.02 1.82 8.50
N PHE A 339 -12.29 1.61 8.87
CA PHE A 339 -13.36 2.56 8.59
C PHE A 339 -13.19 3.85 9.39
N SER A 340 -12.87 3.76 10.69
CA SER A 340 -12.58 4.95 11.51
C SER A 340 -11.40 5.74 10.96
N TYR A 341 -10.33 5.07 10.51
CA TYR A 341 -9.19 5.73 9.88
C TYR A 341 -9.58 6.48 8.59
N VAL A 342 -10.30 5.83 7.68
CA VAL A 342 -10.63 6.45 6.38
C VAL A 342 -11.62 7.60 6.55
N ARG A 343 -12.59 7.49 7.46
CA ARG A 343 -13.54 8.57 7.80
C ARG A 343 -12.84 9.72 8.50
N GLY A 344 -12.05 9.43 9.53
CA GLY A 344 -11.27 10.45 10.23
C GLY A 344 -10.29 11.17 9.31
N LEU A 345 -9.73 10.51 8.30
CA LEU A 345 -8.92 11.18 7.28
C LEU A 345 -9.73 12.19 6.46
N ARG A 346 -10.98 11.88 6.11
CA ARG A 346 -11.88 12.80 5.38
C ARG A 346 -12.25 14.02 6.22
N ASP A 347 -12.46 13.82 7.52
CA ASP A 347 -12.81 14.90 8.43
C ASP A 347 -11.61 15.80 8.74
N LEU A 348 -10.42 15.20 8.89
CA LEU A 348 -9.19 15.92 9.21
C LEU A 348 -8.57 16.59 7.99
N PHE A 349 -8.69 16.02 6.80
CA PHE A 349 -8.05 16.51 5.57
C PHE A 349 -9.08 16.57 4.43
N PRO A 350 -10.11 17.43 4.55
CA PRO A 350 -11.23 17.48 3.59
C PRO A 350 -10.79 17.80 2.16
N GLU A 351 -9.67 18.53 2.02
CA GLU A 351 -9.04 18.89 0.74
C GLU A 351 -8.39 17.70 0.03
N GLN A 352 -8.12 16.59 0.74
CA GLN A 352 -7.50 15.41 0.17
C GLN A 352 -8.54 14.38 -0.27
N GLU A 353 -8.50 14.01 -1.55
CA GLU A 353 -9.27 12.88 -2.05
C GLU A 353 -8.68 11.55 -1.58
N LEU A 354 -9.58 10.59 -1.35
CA LEU A 354 -9.19 9.20 -1.14
C LEU A 354 -8.58 8.61 -2.40
N VAL A 355 -7.63 7.71 -2.19
CA VAL A 355 -7.00 6.95 -3.27
C VAL A 355 -7.46 5.49 -3.30
N PRO A 356 -7.31 4.81 -4.44
CA PRO A 356 -7.73 3.42 -4.60
C PRO A 356 -7.21 2.48 -3.50
N ASN A 357 -5.98 2.67 -3.01
CA ASN A 357 -5.45 1.83 -1.94
C ASN A 357 -6.24 1.96 -0.63
N GLN A 358 -6.67 3.18 -0.27
CA GLN A 358 -7.49 3.43 0.93
C GLN A 358 -8.87 2.80 0.80
N HIS A 359 -9.50 2.91 -0.37
CA HIS A 359 -10.78 2.26 -0.62
C HIS A 359 -10.66 0.72 -0.63
N LEU A 360 -9.62 0.17 -1.26
CA LEU A 360 -9.41 -1.28 -1.31
C LEU A 360 -9.17 -1.88 0.07
N ALA A 361 -8.50 -1.16 0.98
CA ALA A 361 -8.32 -1.59 2.36
C ALA A 361 -9.65 -1.79 3.09
N LEU A 362 -10.70 -1.02 2.76
CA LEU A 362 -12.04 -1.20 3.33
C LEU A 362 -12.69 -2.54 2.96
N HIS A 363 -12.20 -3.22 1.92
CA HIS A 363 -12.65 -4.57 1.55
C HIS A 363 -11.77 -5.68 2.15
N LEU A 364 -10.61 -5.38 2.75
CA LEU A 364 -9.70 -6.43 3.23
C LEU A 364 -10.36 -7.35 4.28
N GLY A 365 -11.27 -6.85 5.11
CA GLY A 365 -12.03 -7.68 6.05
C GLY A 365 -12.76 -8.83 5.37
N GLU A 366 -13.34 -8.60 4.19
CA GLU A 366 -14.02 -9.65 3.42
C GLU A 366 -13.04 -10.68 2.86
N VAL A 367 -11.82 -10.25 2.52
CA VAL A 367 -10.76 -11.13 2.02
C VAL A 367 -10.26 -12.01 3.16
N LEU A 368 -10.05 -11.44 4.35
CA LEU A 368 -9.65 -12.17 5.55
C LEU A 368 -10.67 -13.24 5.93
N SER A 369 -11.97 -12.92 5.86
CA SER A 369 -13.03 -13.91 6.12
C SER A 369 -13.03 -15.09 5.14
N ARG A 370 -12.57 -14.88 3.89
CA ARG A 370 -12.59 -15.92 2.85
C ARG A 370 -11.29 -16.74 2.79
N PHE A 371 -10.15 -16.07 2.90
CA PHE A 371 -8.83 -16.68 2.67
C PHE A 371 -8.01 -16.86 3.94
N GLY A 372 -8.51 -16.37 5.07
CA GLY A 372 -7.80 -16.41 6.34
C GLY A 372 -6.63 -15.41 6.38
N PRO A 373 -5.57 -15.72 7.15
CA PRO A 373 -4.44 -14.81 7.37
C PRO A 373 -3.69 -14.42 6.08
N THR A 374 -3.30 -13.15 5.96
CA THR A 374 -2.61 -12.64 4.76
C THR A 374 -1.26 -13.27 4.51
N GLN A 375 -0.63 -13.87 5.53
CA GLN A 375 0.64 -14.59 5.37
C GLN A 375 0.55 -15.74 4.37
N GLY A 376 -0.64 -16.31 4.16
CA GLY A 376 -0.85 -17.34 3.15
C GLY A 376 -0.85 -16.82 1.71
N TYR A 377 -0.99 -15.50 1.51
CA TYR A 377 -1.16 -14.90 0.18
C TYR A 377 -0.53 -13.50 0.02
N TRP A 378 0.43 -13.11 0.85
CA TRP A 378 1.14 -11.84 0.69
C TRP A 378 2.33 -11.94 -0.28
N ALA A 379 2.75 -10.82 -0.86
CA ALA A 379 3.74 -10.81 -1.92
C ALA A 379 5.21 -11.02 -1.49
N PHE A 380 5.56 -10.96 -0.19
CA PHE A 380 6.95 -11.02 0.28
C PHE A 380 7.75 -12.24 -0.25
N PRO A 381 7.24 -13.48 -0.18
CA PRO A 381 7.99 -14.64 -0.68
C PRO A 381 8.23 -14.52 -2.20
N PHE A 382 7.22 -14.08 -2.95
CA PHE A 382 7.30 -13.92 -4.40
C PHE A 382 8.32 -12.85 -4.79
N GLU A 383 8.35 -11.71 -4.10
CA GLU A 383 9.39 -10.69 -4.33
C GLU A 383 10.80 -11.24 -4.09
N ARG A 384 10.99 -12.04 -3.04
CA ARG A 384 12.29 -12.66 -2.75
C ARG A 384 12.72 -13.59 -3.88
N TYR A 385 11.81 -14.42 -4.39
CA TYR A 385 12.07 -15.26 -5.55
C TYR A 385 12.38 -14.44 -6.81
N ILE A 386 11.63 -13.37 -7.08
CA ILE A 386 11.90 -12.48 -8.23
C ILE A 386 13.29 -11.85 -8.11
N ARG A 387 13.71 -11.40 -6.92
CA ARG A 387 15.05 -10.85 -6.70
C ARG A 387 16.14 -11.88 -6.95
N LEU A 388 15.96 -13.12 -6.48
CA LEU A 388 16.88 -14.23 -6.76
C LEU A 388 17.00 -14.49 -8.26
N LEU A 389 15.87 -14.54 -8.98
CA LEU A 389 15.87 -14.74 -10.44
C LEU A 389 16.58 -13.60 -11.19
N ARG A 390 16.44 -12.34 -10.72
CA ARG A 390 17.15 -11.18 -11.30
C ARG A 390 18.66 -11.22 -11.05
N GLN A 391 19.09 -11.75 -9.90
CA GLN A 391 20.51 -11.91 -9.58
C GLN A 391 21.17 -13.04 -10.35
N GLY A 392 20.40 -14.01 -10.85
CA GLY A 392 20.88 -15.19 -11.58
C GLY A 392 21.48 -14.94 -12.97
N GLY A 393 21.76 -13.69 -13.36
CA GLY A 393 22.54 -13.39 -14.57
C GLY A 393 21.99 -14.02 -15.86
N ILE A 394 20.73 -13.74 -16.22
CA ILE A 394 20.18 -14.15 -17.52
C ILE A 394 20.79 -13.25 -18.59
N ASN A 395 21.94 -13.63 -19.13
CA ASN A 395 22.54 -12.98 -20.29
C ASN A 395 21.57 -13.18 -21.48
N TYR A 396 20.97 -12.09 -21.95
CA TYR A 396 20.06 -12.06 -23.12
C TYR A 396 20.79 -12.33 -24.45
N ARG A 397 21.78 -13.22 -24.48
CA ARG A 397 22.39 -13.73 -25.71
C ARG A 397 21.73 -15.05 -26.03
N ILE A 398 20.84 -15.02 -27.04
CA ILE A 398 20.44 -16.22 -27.75
C ILE A 398 21.70 -16.70 -28.48
N GLY A 399 22.20 -17.87 -28.11
CA GLY A 399 23.32 -18.54 -28.79
C GLY A 399 22.88 -19.16 -30.10
#